data_AF-A0A2N1R751-F1
#
_entry.id   AF-A0A2N1R751-F1
#
_cell.length_a   1.000
_cell.length_b   1.000
_cell.length_c   1.000
_cell.angle_alpha   90.00
_cell.angle_beta   90.00
_cell.angle_gamma   90.00
#
_symmetry.space_group_name_H-M   'P 1'
#
loop_
_entity.id
_entity.type
_entity.pdbx_description
1 polymer ?
#
loop_
_entity_poly.entity_id
_entity_poly.type
_entity_poly.pdbx_seq_one_letter_code
_entity_poly.pdbx_strand_id
1 'polypeptide(L)'
;MSLVATDGSETRLSRTDSGTSATVADASTVRFVLERPLDFGMGTDIAVFATGMGRLSVSVYRTAGDRTALASATFTLRAGLPGELRLRVPDGATVAALELRTTAGATATLSGFAAMQAFVGFRFDSGSYIVDGGTSPVIDASGKTTSIALAPASTAGVSMVVALESGGAMEIASLDAHGKRGAVFEAVMHAGAPLAIPMASLGAATRFVVESKAGLVQAIVVDGRGAPLSDLYAMLDAPGPSGDYSLYRWDLLPGTLVLDFKDYDTQDRYLKRLAFFAEKPGFRGKLATDGEIAALHGWNAHDYSTKTLADFYAKARVEGFRLNADENAFLDLLLSYGVLEKGSGDVPVTGHGAVISIARESSDALRKTFLDHEASHALFFQDEAYRALAADLWDSLSRESRWFWMIHFAWRRYDTADRYLDINEMQAYLVQQSLRSLPLYFEAVARKLAEAYPAYLPRIEADAPAVIVEAASNAARLDAYLRDRWGLAAGRFGRTRNLSRH
;
A
#
# COMPACT_ATOMS: atom_id res chain seq x y z
N MET A 1 35.66 -0.12 -25.23
CA MET A 1 35.13 -1.22 -24.39
C MET A 1 33.78 -1.63 -24.94
N SER A 2 33.47 -2.93 -25.03
CA SER A 2 32.10 -3.41 -25.35
C SER A 2 31.28 -3.42 -24.07
N LEU A 3 30.15 -2.72 -24.03
CA LEU A 3 29.18 -2.80 -22.93
C LEU A 3 27.82 -3.19 -23.51
N VAL A 4 27.12 -4.08 -22.81
CA VAL A 4 25.91 -4.75 -23.31
C VAL A 4 24.69 -3.90 -22.98
N ALA A 5 23.92 -3.51 -24.00
CA ALA A 5 22.58 -2.94 -23.83
C ALA A 5 21.57 -4.05 -23.48
N THR A 6 20.43 -3.66 -22.90
CA THR A 6 19.37 -4.56 -22.38
C THR A 6 18.66 -5.40 -23.44
N ASP A 7 18.73 -5.04 -24.72
CA ASP A 7 18.25 -5.85 -25.85
C ASP A 7 19.27 -6.91 -26.31
N GLY A 8 20.39 -7.03 -25.60
CA GLY A 8 21.51 -7.91 -25.96
C GLY A 8 22.42 -7.31 -27.04
N SER A 9 22.17 -6.08 -27.51
CA SER A 9 23.06 -5.42 -28.45
C SER A 9 24.29 -4.87 -27.73
N GLU A 10 25.48 -5.21 -28.20
CA GLU A 10 26.71 -4.58 -27.71
C GLU A 10 26.85 -3.19 -28.34
N THR A 11 26.91 -2.16 -27.50
CA THR A 11 27.40 -0.85 -27.91
C THR A 11 28.80 -0.64 -27.36
N ARG A 12 29.75 -0.43 -28.26
CA ARG A 12 31.11 -0.10 -27.87
C ARG A 12 31.23 1.37 -27.51
N LEU A 13 32.16 1.68 -26.61
CA LEU A 13 32.56 3.06 -26.32
C LEU A 13 34.01 3.34 -26.67
N SER A 14 34.23 4.58 -27.08
CA SER A 14 35.53 5.23 -27.20
C SER A 14 35.66 6.38 -26.20
N ARG A 15 36.87 6.63 -25.69
CA ARG A 15 37.20 7.81 -24.88
C ARG A 15 37.66 8.94 -25.80
N THR A 16 37.30 10.18 -25.48
CA THR A 16 37.77 11.35 -26.24
C THR A 16 39.24 11.69 -25.99
N ASP A 17 39.83 11.21 -24.89
CA ASP A 17 41.20 11.53 -24.46
C ASP A 17 42.25 10.48 -24.86
N SER A 18 41.94 9.61 -25.83
CA SER A 18 42.79 8.48 -26.29
C SER A 18 43.11 7.40 -25.25
N GLY A 19 42.59 7.50 -24.02
CA GLY A 19 42.77 6.49 -22.98
C GLY A 19 41.99 5.20 -23.24
N THR A 20 42.48 4.07 -22.71
CA THR A 20 41.80 2.76 -22.79
C THR A 20 41.13 2.32 -21.49
N SER A 21 41.42 3.00 -20.37
CA SER A 21 40.88 2.66 -19.04
C SER A 21 39.40 3.05 -18.91
N ALA A 22 38.60 2.28 -18.16
CA ALA A 22 37.27 2.71 -17.70
C ALA A 22 37.32 3.57 -16.43
N THR A 23 38.49 3.71 -15.83
CA THR A 23 38.65 4.37 -14.54
C THR A 23 38.80 5.88 -14.70
N VAL A 24 38.08 6.60 -13.86
CA VAL A 24 38.11 8.05 -13.66
C VAL A 24 38.49 8.28 -12.20
N ALA A 25 39.47 9.14 -11.95
CA ALA A 25 40.00 9.34 -10.60
C ALA A 25 40.46 10.77 -10.36
N ASP A 26 40.52 11.15 -9.09
CA ASP A 26 41.22 12.34 -8.60
C ASP A 26 40.91 13.64 -9.36
N ALA A 27 39.67 14.12 -9.21
CA ALA A 27 39.19 15.34 -9.84
C ALA A 27 39.20 15.35 -11.38
N SER A 28 39.39 14.20 -12.04
CA SER A 28 39.35 14.11 -13.51
C SER A 28 37.93 14.10 -14.08
N THR A 29 37.84 14.46 -15.36
CA THR A 29 36.63 14.39 -16.18
C THR A 29 36.96 13.57 -17.42
N VAL A 30 36.13 12.57 -17.72
CA VAL A 30 36.30 11.69 -18.88
C VAL A 30 34.99 11.60 -19.64
N ARG A 31 35.05 11.81 -20.96
CA ARG A 31 33.92 11.67 -21.85
C ARG A 31 34.06 10.40 -22.69
N PHE A 32 32.98 9.62 -22.68
CA PHE A 32 32.79 8.40 -23.45
C PHE A 32 31.80 8.68 -24.57
N VAL A 33 32.15 8.30 -25.79
CA VAL A 33 31.29 8.38 -26.98
C VAL A 33 30.80 6.98 -27.31
N LEU A 34 29.48 6.86 -27.49
CA LEU A 34 28.85 5.61 -27.86
C LEU A 34 28.98 5.42 -29.38
N GLU A 35 29.46 4.26 -29.83
CA GLU A 35 29.52 3.94 -31.27
C GLU A 35 28.13 3.92 -31.91
N ARG A 36 27.12 3.55 -31.13
CA ARG A 36 25.70 3.61 -31.50
C ARG A 36 24.94 4.39 -30.43
N PRO A 37 24.25 5.49 -30.78
CA PRO A 37 23.43 6.20 -29.82
C PRO A 37 22.32 5.30 -29.25
N LEU A 38 21.92 5.56 -28.00
CA LEU A 38 20.79 4.90 -27.35
C LEU A 38 19.55 5.78 -27.41
N ASP A 39 18.42 5.19 -27.80
CA ASP A 39 17.12 5.85 -27.81
C ASP A 39 16.34 5.53 -26.53
N PHE A 40 15.71 6.54 -25.94
CA PHE A 40 14.96 6.42 -24.68
C PHE A 40 13.47 6.62 -24.92
N GLY A 41 12.70 5.56 -24.66
CA GLY A 41 11.24 5.61 -24.67
C GLY A 41 10.66 6.26 -23.41
N MET A 42 9.34 6.42 -23.37
CA MET A 42 8.65 6.88 -22.16
C MET A 42 8.96 5.98 -20.98
N GLY A 43 9.29 6.59 -19.84
CA GLY A 43 9.49 5.82 -18.61
C GLY A 43 10.78 5.01 -18.57
N THR A 44 11.82 5.45 -19.29
CA THR A 44 13.15 4.83 -19.26
C THR A 44 14.21 5.77 -18.70
N ASP A 45 15.14 5.20 -17.96
CA ASP A 45 16.33 5.88 -17.43
C ASP A 45 17.58 5.26 -18.03
N ILE A 46 18.67 6.03 -18.06
CA ILE A 46 20.00 5.45 -18.25
C ILE A 46 20.51 4.91 -16.91
N ALA A 47 20.80 3.62 -16.86
CA ALA A 47 21.61 3.00 -15.81
C ALA A 47 23.08 3.13 -16.17
N VAL A 48 23.89 3.57 -15.21
CA VAL A 48 25.36 3.57 -15.30
C VAL A 48 25.88 2.66 -14.19
N PHE A 49 26.56 1.59 -14.57
CA PHE A 49 27.10 0.61 -13.63
C PHE A 49 28.54 0.97 -13.28
N ALA A 50 28.80 1.31 -12.02
CA ALA A 50 30.11 1.76 -11.58
C ALA A 50 30.52 1.16 -10.24
N THR A 51 31.81 0.91 -10.08
CA THR A 51 32.46 0.57 -8.79
C THR A 51 33.47 1.64 -8.43
N GLY A 52 33.61 1.99 -7.16
CA GLY A 52 34.60 2.98 -6.75
C GLY A 52 34.30 3.57 -5.38
N MET A 53 34.75 4.79 -5.14
CA MET A 53 34.47 5.50 -3.89
C MET A 53 34.45 7.01 -4.09
N GLY A 54 33.67 7.72 -3.25
CA GLY A 54 33.57 9.17 -3.29
C GLY A 54 32.48 9.66 -4.25
N ARG A 55 32.54 10.93 -4.66
CA ARG A 55 31.49 11.55 -5.49
C ARG A 55 31.78 11.38 -6.97
N LEU A 56 30.77 10.94 -7.72
CA LEU A 56 30.77 10.80 -9.17
C LEU A 56 29.61 11.61 -9.76
N SER A 57 29.92 12.60 -10.58
CA SER A 57 28.93 13.26 -11.44
C SER A 57 28.85 12.53 -12.78
N VAL A 58 27.63 12.28 -13.24
CA VAL A 58 27.31 11.64 -14.50
C VAL A 58 26.48 12.61 -15.32
N SER A 59 26.88 12.85 -16.56
CA SER A 59 26.16 13.70 -17.51
C SER A 59 25.98 12.98 -18.84
N VAL A 60 24.83 13.12 -19.49
CA VAL A 60 24.55 12.54 -20.81
C VAL A 60 24.27 13.61 -21.85
N TYR A 61 24.62 13.33 -23.11
CA TYR A 61 24.57 14.30 -24.20
C TYR A 61 23.94 13.69 -25.46
N ARG A 62 23.29 14.53 -26.26
CA ARG A 62 22.66 14.10 -27.52
C ARG A 62 23.70 13.75 -28.56
N THR A 63 24.76 14.54 -28.63
CA THR A 63 25.91 14.32 -29.50
C THR A 63 27.22 14.42 -28.73
N ALA A 64 28.30 13.83 -29.25
CA ALA A 64 29.62 13.88 -28.61
C ALA A 64 30.17 15.31 -28.44
N GLY A 65 29.78 16.23 -29.34
CA GLY A 65 30.25 17.62 -29.36
C GLY A 65 29.43 18.58 -28.49
N ASP A 66 28.33 18.12 -27.89
CA ASP A 66 27.46 19.00 -27.11
C ASP A 66 28.18 19.52 -25.86
N ARG A 67 27.92 20.78 -25.52
CA ARG A 67 28.41 21.42 -24.29
C ARG A 67 27.40 21.39 -23.16
N THR A 68 26.12 21.29 -23.50
CA THR A 68 25.01 21.24 -22.53
C THR A 68 24.55 19.80 -22.42
N ALA A 69 24.54 19.26 -21.20
CA ALA A 69 24.03 17.92 -20.94
C ALA A 69 22.50 17.90 -21.12
N LEU A 70 21.98 16.79 -21.65
CA LEU A 70 20.55 16.47 -21.63
C LEU A 70 20.04 16.23 -20.21
N ALA A 71 20.86 15.56 -19.40
CA ALA A 71 20.61 15.29 -18.00
C ALA A 71 21.95 15.13 -17.26
N SER A 72 21.96 15.45 -15.97
CA SER A 72 23.12 15.27 -15.11
C SER A 72 22.69 15.00 -13.67
N ALA A 73 23.44 14.16 -12.96
CA ALA A 73 23.27 13.93 -11.54
C ALA A 73 24.60 13.62 -10.86
N THR A 74 24.66 13.75 -9.54
CA THR A 74 25.84 13.41 -8.73
C THR A 74 25.48 12.33 -7.73
N PHE A 75 26.29 11.27 -7.73
CA PHE A 75 26.12 10.09 -6.91
C PHE A 75 27.27 9.93 -5.92
N THR A 76 27.01 9.22 -4.84
CA THR A 76 28.04 8.77 -3.90
C THR A 76 28.32 7.30 -4.17
N LEU A 77 29.55 7.00 -4.59
CA LEU A 77 30.05 5.64 -4.78
C LEU A 77 30.51 5.05 -3.46
N ARG A 78 30.25 3.75 -3.30
CA ARG A 78 30.59 2.99 -2.09
C ARG A 78 31.74 2.04 -2.36
N ALA A 79 32.80 2.19 -1.55
CA ALA A 79 33.98 1.37 -1.64
C ALA A 79 33.61 -0.13 -1.58
N GLY A 80 34.07 -0.89 -2.59
CA GLY A 80 33.84 -2.32 -2.67
C GLY A 80 32.43 -2.76 -3.06
N LEU A 81 31.51 -1.83 -3.36
CA LEU A 81 30.12 -2.16 -3.72
C LEU A 81 29.76 -1.61 -5.10
N PRO A 82 29.41 -2.46 -6.07
CA PRO A 82 28.85 -2.05 -7.36
C PRO A 82 27.56 -1.23 -7.19
N GLY A 83 27.50 -0.09 -7.88
CA GLY A 83 26.33 0.77 -7.94
C GLY A 83 25.73 0.81 -9.34
N GLU A 84 24.41 0.70 -9.40
CA GLU A 84 23.58 1.01 -10.56
C GLU A 84 23.02 2.43 -10.39
N LEU A 85 23.59 3.38 -11.12
CA LEU A 85 23.26 4.80 -11.01
C LEU A 85 22.23 5.17 -12.06
N ARG A 86 21.05 5.60 -11.62
CA ARG A 86 19.90 5.89 -12.47
C ARG A 86 19.81 7.38 -12.74
N LEU A 87 19.84 7.75 -14.02
CA LEU A 87 19.68 9.13 -14.46
C LEU A 87 18.48 9.21 -15.40
N ARG A 88 17.50 10.05 -15.04
CA ARG A 88 16.35 10.31 -15.88
C ARG A 88 16.78 11.01 -17.16
N VAL A 89 16.43 10.42 -18.30
CA VAL A 89 16.63 11.01 -19.62
C VAL A 89 15.27 11.54 -20.12
N PRO A 90 15.19 12.68 -20.81
CA PRO A 90 13.94 13.15 -21.40
C PRO A 90 13.33 12.11 -22.35
N ASP A 91 12.02 11.92 -22.29
CA ASP A 91 11.32 10.94 -23.13
C ASP A 91 11.52 11.26 -24.62
N GLY A 92 11.83 10.23 -25.43
CA GLY A 92 12.11 10.37 -26.86
C GLY A 92 13.50 10.92 -27.19
N ALA A 93 14.37 11.13 -26.18
CA ALA A 93 15.72 11.58 -26.44
C ALA A 93 16.64 10.44 -26.88
N THR A 94 17.66 10.83 -27.64
CA THR A 94 18.77 9.97 -28.03
C THR A 94 20.03 10.41 -27.27
N VAL A 95 20.79 9.47 -26.72
CA VAL A 95 22.06 9.71 -26.03
C VAL A 95 23.22 9.13 -26.84
N ALA A 96 24.19 9.96 -27.21
CA ALA A 96 25.38 9.53 -27.95
C ALA A 96 26.69 9.71 -27.16
N ALA A 97 26.67 10.38 -26.01
CA ALA A 97 27.85 10.49 -25.15
C ALA A 97 27.49 10.58 -23.66
N LEU A 98 28.43 10.11 -22.84
CA LEU A 98 28.39 10.07 -21.38
C LEU A 98 29.65 10.75 -20.85
N GLU A 99 29.54 11.63 -19.87
CA GLU A 99 30.66 12.24 -19.17
C GLU A 99 30.62 11.86 -17.69
N LEU A 100 31.78 11.42 -17.19
CA LEU A 100 32.01 11.06 -15.81
C LEU A 100 33.00 12.05 -15.20
N ARG A 101 32.66 12.62 -14.04
CA ARG A 101 33.54 13.53 -13.30
C ARG A 101 33.62 13.13 -11.84
N THR A 102 34.83 12.90 -11.35
CA THR A 102 35.09 12.59 -9.93
C THR A 102 35.49 13.84 -9.17
N THR A 103 35.35 13.85 -7.84
CA THR A 103 36.00 14.83 -6.96
C THR A 103 37.44 14.42 -6.62
N ALA A 104 38.21 15.31 -5.97
CA ALA A 104 39.54 14.95 -5.44
C ALA A 104 39.43 13.75 -4.49
N GLY A 105 40.35 12.79 -4.61
CA GLY A 105 40.35 11.55 -3.83
C GLY A 105 39.22 10.55 -4.14
N ALA A 106 38.32 10.84 -5.09
CA ALA A 106 37.31 9.89 -5.55
C ALA A 106 37.83 9.03 -6.71
N THR A 107 37.31 7.82 -6.84
CA THR A 107 37.58 6.90 -7.95
C THR A 107 36.28 6.29 -8.44
N ALA A 108 36.17 6.07 -9.74
CA ALA A 108 35.04 5.41 -10.38
C ALA A 108 35.54 4.58 -11.55
N THR A 109 35.15 3.32 -11.61
CA THR A 109 35.40 2.44 -12.75
C THR A 109 34.06 2.08 -13.36
N LEU A 110 33.88 2.49 -14.62
CA LEU A 110 32.69 2.17 -15.40
C LEU A 110 32.73 0.69 -15.82
N SER A 111 31.64 -0.02 -15.58
CA SER A 111 31.49 -1.43 -15.92
C SER A 111 30.36 -1.69 -16.92
N GLY A 112 29.49 -0.71 -17.16
CA GLY A 112 28.32 -0.86 -18.03
C GLY A 112 27.46 0.40 -18.09
N PHE A 113 26.56 0.46 -19.07
CA PHE A 113 25.35 1.28 -19.01
C PHE A 113 24.23 0.58 -19.79
N ALA A 114 22.98 0.93 -19.51
CA ALA A 114 21.83 0.41 -20.21
C ALA A 114 20.65 1.37 -20.14
N ALA A 115 19.73 1.32 -21.12
CA ALA A 115 18.39 1.87 -20.95
C ALA A 115 17.57 0.85 -20.17
N MET A 116 16.97 1.25 -19.04
CA MET A 116 16.05 0.37 -18.31
C MET A 116 14.85 1.15 -17.78
N GLN A 117 13.88 0.43 -17.23
CA GLN A 117 12.69 1.04 -16.65
C GLN A 117 13.07 2.10 -15.61
N ALA A 118 12.31 3.19 -15.60
CA ALA A 118 12.53 4.29 -14.68
C ALA A 118 12.51 3.82 -13.23
N PHE A 119 13.43 4.39 -12.46
CA PHE A 119 13.59 4.07 -11.05
C PHE A 119 13.76 5.37 -10.26
N VAL A 120 13.02 5.49 -9.17
CA VAL A 120 13.10 6.64 -8.26
C VAL A 120 13.30 6.11 -6.85
N GLY A 121 14.40 6.51 -6.22
CA GLY A 121 14.74 6.15 -4.85
C GLY A 121 16.10 5.51 -4.71
N PHE A 122 16.18 4.63 -3.72
CA PHE A 122 17.37 3.87 -3.37
C PHE A 122 16.97 2.46 -2.92
N ARG A 123 17.70 1.44 -3.37
CA ARG A 123 17.50 0.05 -2.97
C ARG A 123 18.83 -0.68 -2.89
N PHE A 124 19.01 -1.48 -1.85
CA PHE A 124 20.05 -2.49 -1.80
C PHE A 124 19.60 -3.79 -2.45
N ASP A 125 20.46 -4.32 -3.32
CA ASP A 125 20.33 -5.66 -3.87
C ASP A 125 21.53 -6.50 -3.39
N SER A 126 21.41 -7.82 -3.32
CA SER A 126 22.45 -8.69 -2.74
C SER A 126 23.83 -8.49 -3.38
N GLY A 127 24.68 -7.68 -2.75
CA GLY A 127 26.01 -7.33 -3.25
C GLY A 127 26.09 -6.10 -4.16
N SER A 128 25.02 -5.31 -4.30
CA SER A 128 25.01 -4.06 -5.08
C SER A 128 23.97 -3.06 -4.52
N TYR A 129 23.82 -1.91 -5.17
CA TYR A 129 22.74 -0.98 -4.88
C TYR A 129 22.29 -0.24 -6.13
N ILE A 130 21.05 0.21 -6.11
CA ILE A 130 20.45 1.09 -7.12
C ILE A 130 20.15 2.42 -6.47
N VAL A 131 20.43 3.52 -7.18
CA VAL A 131 20.10 4.87 -6.71
C VAL A 131 19.81 5.79 -7.89
N ASP A 132 18.78 6.62 -7.78
CA ASP A 132 18.51 7.67 -8.77
C ASP A 132 19.20 9.00 -8.46
N GLY A 133 19.33 9.84 -9.48
CA GLY A 133 20.01 11.13 -9.38
C GLY A 133 19.38 12.14 -8.42
N GLY A 134 18.10 11.97 -8.08
CA GLY A 134 17.37 12.77 -7.10
C GLY A 134 17.43 12.25 -5.67
N THR A 135 18.06 11.09 -5.43
CA THR A 135 18.09 10.45 -4.10
C THR A 135 19.46 10.55 -3.45
N SER A 136 19.49 10.91 -2.17
CA SER A 136 20.70 11.02 -1.37
C SER A 136 20.63 10.14 -0.12
N PRO A 137 21.29 8.97 -0.10
CA PRO A 137 21.44 8.19 1.12
C PRO A 137 22.55 8.78 2.01
N VAL A 138 22.31 8.78 3.32
CA VAL A 138 23.29 9.08 4.37
C VAL A 138 23.70 7.77 5.01
N ILE A 139 25.00 7.51 5.06
CA ILE A 139 25.58 6.28 5.56
C ILE A 139 26.41 6.62 6.80
N ASP A 140 26.23 5.87 7.88
CA ASP A 140 27.02 6.05 9.08
C ASP A 140 28.40 5.37 9.00
N ALA A 141 29.20 5.51 10.06
CA ALA A 141 30.53 4.93 10.13
C ALA A 141 30.55 3.38 10.10
N SER A 142 29.42 2.72 10.37
CA SER A 142 29.28 1.26 10.28
C SER A 142 28.94 0.78 8.87
N GLY A 143 28.69 1.69 7.94
CA GLY A 143 28.28 1.37 6.58
C GLY A 143 26.77 1.22 6.41
N LYS A 144 25.99 1.59 7.42
CA LYS A 144 24.53 1.48 7.46
C LYS A 144 23.86 2.75 6.94
N THR A 145 22.90 2.61 6.04
CA THR A 145 22.13 3.75 5.52
C THR A 145 21.12 4.20 6.57
N THR A 146 21.32 5.34 7.21
CA THR A 146 20.48 5.82 8.33
C THR A 146 19.45 6.86 7.91
N SER A 147 19.66 7.49 6.76
CA SER A 147 18.68 8.40 6.16
C SER A 147 18.69 8.28 4.64
N ILE A 148 17.53 8.40 4.00
CA ILE A 148 17.40 8.54 2.55
C ILE A 148 16.53 9.76 2.28
N ALA A 149 17.04 10.67 1.46
CA ALA A 149 16.34 11.87 1.11
C ALA A 149 16.06 11.91 -0.40
N LEU A 150 14.79 11.84 -0.77
CA LEU A 150 14.28 11.72 -2.14
C LEU A 150 13.79 13.07 -2.67
N ALA A 151 14.13 13.38 -3.92
CA ALA A 151 13.50 14.44 -4.68
C ALA A 151 11.98 14.14 -4.85
N PRO A 152 11.15 15.18 -5.02
CA PRO A 152 9.72 14.98 -5.11
C PRO A 152 9.38 14.30 -6.43
N ALA A 153 8.76 13.13 -6.35
CA ALA A 153 8.02 12.56 -7.46
C ALA A 153 6.64 13.23 -7.57
N SER A 154 5.93 13.00 -8.68
CA SER A 154 4.47 13.19 -8.69
C SER A 154 3.88 12.52 -7.45
N THR A 155 2.97 13.18 -6.73
CA THR A 155 2.32 12.59 -5.55
C THR A 155 1.05 11.81 -5.90
N ALA A 156 0.54 11.97 -7.12
CA ALA A 156 -0.68 11.34 -7.56
C ALA A 156 -0.42 9.89 -8.01
N GLY A 157 -1.19 8.95 -7.45
CA GLY A 157 -1.21 7.56 -7.91
C GLY A 157 0.03 6.74 -7.59
N VAL A 158 0.95 7.22 -6.76
CA VAL A 158 2.21 6.54 -6.43
C VAL A 158 2.37 6.34 -4.91
N SER A 159 3.23 5.38 -4.55
CA SER A 159 3.56 5.05 -3.17
C SER A 159 5.06 5.18 -2.92
N MET A 160 5.43 5.69 -1.74
CA MET A 160 6.76 5.46 -1.20
C MET A 160 6.77 4.10 -0.49
N VAL A 161 7.64 3.20 -0.93
CA VAL A 161 7.87 1.91 -0.30
C VAL A 161 9.22 1.92 0.41
N VAL A 162 9.20 1.64 1.70
CA VAL A 162 10.40 1.59 2.54
C VAL A 162 10.55 0.23 3.20
N ALA A 163 11.77 -0.16 3.51
CA ALA A 163 12.05 -1.29 4.38
C ALA A 163 13.37 -1.11 5.14
N LEU A 164 13.44 -1.76 6.30
CA LEU A 164 14.56 -1.66 7.22
C LEU A 164 15.47 -2.88 7.14
N GLU A 165 16.76 -2.68 7.41
CA GLU A 165 17.76 -3.76 7.50
C GLU A 165 17.51 -4.63 8.74
N SER A 166 17.22 -3.98 9.88
CA SER A 166 16.86 -4.61 11.14
C SER A 166 15.52 -4.08 11.64
N GLY A 167 14.87 -4.82 12.54
CA GLY A 167 13.62 -4.34 13.13
C GLY A 167 13.84 -3.09 13.98
N GLY A 168 12.96 -2.11 13.89
CA GLY A 168 13.07 -0.88 14.66
C GLY A 168 12.14 0.24 14.22
N ALA A 169 12.32 1.40 14.83
CA ALA A 169 11.55 2.60 14.53
C ALA A 169 12.10 3.31 13.29
N MET A 170 11.20 3.97 12.56
CA MET A 170 11.54 4.88 11.48
C MET A 170 10.60 6.08 11.45
N GLU A 171 11.09 7.15 10.83
CA GLU A 171 10.33 8.36 10.56
C GLU A 171 10.34 8.66 9.06
N ILE A 172 9.21 9.07 8.51
CA ILE A 172 9.06 9.57 7.14
C ILE A 172 8.50 10.98 7.22
N ALA A 173 9.19 11.95 6.62
CA ALA A 173 8.77 13.34 6.64
C ALA A 173 8.81 13.99 5.26
N SER A 174 7.82 14.83 4.98
CA SER A 174 7.89 15.83 3.90
C SER A 174 8.66 17.06 4.37
N LEU A 175 9.50 17.64 3.51
CA LEU A 175 10.18 18.92 3.74
C LEU A 175 9.71 19.97 2.72
N ASP A 176 9.54 21.20 3.18
CA ASP A 176 9.28 22.36 2.31
C ASP A 176 10.58 22.95 1.73
N ALA A 177 10.45 24.03 0.94
CA ALA A 177 11.60 24.72 0.33
C ALA A 177 12.62 25.27 1.34
N HIS A 178 12.23 25.44 2.60
CA HIS A 178 13.08 25.92 3.69
C HIS A 178 13.61 24.77 4.57
N GLY A 179 13.31 23.51 4.22
CA GLY A 179 13.69 22.34 5.01
C GLY A 179 12.85 22.15 6.27
N LYS A 180 11.73 22.86 6.41
CA LYS A 180 10.80 22.66 7.53
C LYS A 180 9.98 21.39 7.30
N ARG A 181 9.82 20.58 8.35
CA ARG A 181 8.99 19.36 8.32
C ARG A 181 7.50 19.73 8.20
N GLY A 182 6.82 19.05 7.29
CA GLY A 182 5.36 19.09 7.09
C GLY A 182 4.67 17.89 7.74
N ALA A 183 4.16 16.97 6.92
CA ALA A 183 3.65 15.68 7.37
C ALA A 183 4.81 14.81 7.88
N VAL A 184 4.59 14.16 9.04
CA VAL A 184 5.57 13.27 9.67
C VAL A 184 4.86 11.99 10.12
N PHE A 185 5.31 10.85 9.58
CA PHE A 185 4.83 9.53 9.95
C PHE A 185 5.91 8.75 10.70
N GLU A 186 5.53 8.12 11.79
CA GLU A 186 6.35 7.12 12.47
C GLU A 186 5.81 5.72 12.23
N ALA A 187 6.71 4.75 12.16
CA ALA A 187 6.35 3.33 12.19
C ALA A 187 7.40 2.51 12.95
N VAL A 188 6.97 1.37 13.49
CA VAL A 188 7.88 0.33 13.99
C VAL A 188 7.74 -0.86 13.06
N MET A 189 8.85 -1.25 12.43
CA MET A 189 8.85 -2.25 11.37
C MET A 189 9.73 -3.45 11.74
N HIS A 190 9.37 -4.61 11.20
CA HIS A 190 10.24 -5.79 11.19
C HIS A 190 11.30 -5.66 10.09
N ALA A 191 12.43 -6.35 10.26
CA ALA A 191 13.49 -6.40 9.27
C ALA A 191 12.96 -6.90 7.91
N GLY A 192 13.27 -6.19 6.83
CA GLY A 192 12.91 -6.53 5.45
C GLY A 192 11.42 -6.39 5.10
N ALA A 193 10.51 -6.27 6.07
CA ALA A 193 9.10 -6.11 5.81
C ALA A 193 8.85 -4.74 5.16
N PRO A 194 8.19 -4.65 3.98
CA PRO A 194 7.92 -3.38 3.36
C PRO A 194 6.74 -2.65 4.04
N LEU A 195 6.82 -1.32 4.03
CA LEU A 195 5.72 -0.41 4.33
C LEU A 195 5.53 0.51 3.13
N ALA A 196 4.29 0.66 2.67
CA ALA A 196 3.95 1.61 1.62
C ALA A 196 3.17 2.80 2.20
N ILE A 197 3.56 4.02 1.82
CA ILE A 197 2.83 5.25 2.14
C ILE A 197 2.39 5.88 0.82
N PRO A 198 1.09 6.20 0.64
CA PRO A 198 0.63 6.90 -0.55
C PRO A 198 1.22 8.31 -0.50
N MET A 199 1.95 8.71 -1.54
CA MET A 199 2.69 9.99 -1.52
C MET A 199 1.77 11.20 -1.28
N ALA A 200 0.51 11.10 -1.65
CA ALA A 200 -0.51 12.12 -1.38
C ALA A 200 -0.69 12.42 0.12
N SER A 201 -0.49 11.46 1.03
CA SER A 201 -0.61 11.68 2.48
C SER A 201 0.57 12.45 3.08
N LEU A 202 1.70 12.49 2.38
CA LEU A 202 2.85 13.32 2.75
C LEU A 202 2.69 14.78 2.29
N GLY A 203 1.65 15.09 1.52
CA GLY A 203 1.37 16.43 1.02
C GLY A 203 2.37 16.94 0.00
N ALA A 204 2.30 18.24 -0.30
CA ALA A 204 3.25 18.89 -1.19
C ALA A 204 4.60 19.05 -0.48
N ALA A 205 5.68 18.61 -1.12
CA ALA A 205 7.02 18.69 -0.57
C ALA A 205 8.03 19.05 -1.67
N THR A 206 9.11 19.71 -1.28
CA THR A 206 10.32 19.84 -2.14
C THR A 206 11.28 18.69 -1.92
N ARG A 207 11.08 17.90 -0.86
CA ARG A 207 11.86 16.71 -0.55
C ARG A 207 11.11 15.79 0.40
N PHE A 208 11.37 14.49 0.31
CA PHE A 208 10.94 13.53 1.32
C PHE A 208 12.16 12.93 1.99
N VAL A 209 12.08 12.68 3.29
CA VAL A 209 13.17 12.11 4.07
C VAL A 209 12.65 10.92 4.85
N VAL A 210 13.39 9.81 4.78
CA VAL A 210 13.19 8.61 5.59
C VAL A 210 14.38 8.48 6.51
N GLU A 211 14.15 8.27 7.80
CA GLU A 211 15.19 8.17 8.83
C GLU A 211 14.98 6.93 9.69
N SER A 212 16.05 6.16 9.92
CA SER A 212 16.02 5.05 10.88
C SER A 212 17.41 4.66 11.35
N LYS A 213 17.57 4.46 12.66
CA LYS A 213 18.77 3.82 13.25
C LYS A 213 18.82 2.32 12.96
N ALA A 214 17.68 1.73 12.58
CA ALA A 214 17.58 0.31 12.23
C ALA A 214 18.08 0.03 10.80
N GLY A 215 18.40 1.07 10.03
CA GLY A 215 19.05 0.99 8.71
C GLY A 215 18.04 0.81 7.61
N LEU A 216 18.25 1.49 6.49
CA LEU A 216 17.36 1.50 5.35
C LEU A 216 17.93 0.62 4.26
N VAL A 217 17.22 -0.44 3.91
CA VAL A 217 17.54 -1.27 2.74
C VAL A 217 16.87 -0.74 1.48
N GLN A 218 15.75 -0.03 1.62
CA GLN A 218 15.09 0.63 0.51
C GLN A 218 14.28 1.84 0.95
N ALA A 219 14.21 2.82 0.05
CA ALA A 219 13.16 3.83 -0.01
C ALA A 219 12.96 4.15 -1.49
N ILE A 220 11.88 3.65 -2.07
CA ILE A 220 11.60 3.74 -3.51
C ILE A 220 10.21 4.32 -3.76
N VAL A 221 10.01 4.96 -4.92
CA VAL A 221 8.70 5.38 -5.38
C VAL A 221 8.18 4.37 -6.40
N VAL A 222 6.97 3.86 -6.18
CA VAL A 222 6.33 2.84 -7.00
C VAL A 222 5.03 3.39 -7.58
N ASP A 223 4.82 3.21 -8.88
CA ASP A 223 3.54 3.51 -9.52
C ASP A 223 2.45 2.55 -9.06
N GLY A 224 1.38 3.12 -8.50
CA GLY A 224 0.19 2.40 -8.04
C GLY A 224 -0.74 1.99 -9.17
N ARG A 225 -0.52 2.44 -10.40
CA ARG A 225 -1.43 2.28 -11.55
C ARG A 225 -2.83 2.78 -11.22
N GLY A 226 -2.93 3.99 -10.64
CA GLY A 226 -4.19 4.57 -10.17
C GLY A 226 -4.66 4.13 -8.78
N ALA A 227 -4.07 3.06 -8.21
CA ALA A 227 -4.35 2.58 -6.86
C ALA A 227 -3.03 2.38 -6.09
N PRO A 228 -2.46 3.44 -5.50
CA PRO A 228 -1.23 3.35 -4.73
C PRO A 228 -1.34 2.29 -3.63
N LEU A 229 -0.25 1.54 -3.44
CA LEU A 229 -0.06 0.70 -2.25
C LEU A 229 -0.06 1.60 -1.01
N SER A 230 -0.77 1.19 0.02
CA SER A 230 -0.93 1.99 1.22
C SER A 230 -1.01 1.15 2.47
N ASP A 231 -0.28 1.58 3.49
CA ASP A 231 -0.65 1.37 4.86
C ASP A 231 -2.03 1.99 5.13
N LEU A 232 -2.86 1.27 5.88
CA LEU A 232 -4.25 1.66 6.09
C LEU A 232 -4.38 2.98 6.87
N TYR A 233 -3.48 3.27 7.80
CA TYR A 233 -3.55 4.52 8.55
C TYR A 233 -2.97 5.68 7.77
N ALA A 234 -1.94 5.44 6.96
CA ALA A 234 -1.38 6.47 6.11
C ALA A 234 -2.39 7.02 5.08
N MET A 235 -3.29 6.19 4.54
CA MET A 235 -4.31 6.68 3.60
C MET A 235 -5.40 7.54 4.26
N LEU A 236 -5.66 7.38 5.56
CA LEU A 236 -6.63 8.22 6.27
C LEU A 236 -6.20 9.69 6.31
N ASP A 237 -4.89 9.92 6.23
CA ASP A 237 -4.25 11.23 6.17
C ASP A 237 -4.16 11.81 4.76
N ALA A 238 -4.43 11.02 3.72
CA ALA A 238 -4.45 11.53 2.36
C ALA A 238 -5.60 12.53 2.16
N PRO A 239 -5.47 13.48 1.21
CA PRO A 239 -6.54 14.36 0.80
C PRO A 239 -7.81 13.59 0.40
N GLY A 240 -8.97 14.23 0.59
CA GLY A 240 -10.23 13.69 0.10
C GLY A 240 -10.24 13.54 -1.43
N PRO A 241 -11.11 12.68 -1.98
CA PRO A 241 -11.18 12.45 -3.41
C PRO A 241 -11.61 13.70 -4.18
N SER A 242 -11.06 13.86 -5.39
CA SER A 242 -11.54 14.86 -6.36
C SER A 242 -12.79 14.40 -7.12
N GLY A 243 -13.10 13.10 -7.07
CA GLY A 243 -14.31 12.47 -7.61
C GLY A 243 -15.11 11.74 -6.53
N ASP A 244 -15.71 10.61 -6.89
CA ASP A 244 -16.55 9.81 -5.98
C ASP A 244 -15.75 9.15 -4.84
N TYR A 245 -14.56 8.64 -5.13
CA TYR A 245 -13.69 7.98 -4.16
C TYR A 245 -12.21 8.09 -4.52
N SER A 246 -11.36 7.92 -3.51
CA SER A 246 -9.93 7.67 -3.69
C SER A 246 -9.71 6.16 -3.61
N LEU A 247 -8.89 5.62 -4.50
CA LEU A 247 -8.62 4.19 -4.58
C LEU A 247 -7.21 3.87 -4.09
N TYR A 248 -7.09 2.84 -3.26
CA TYR A 248 -5.82 2.34 -2.75
C TYR A 248 -5.78 0.81 -2.85
N ARG A 249 -4.57 0.27 -2.70
CA ARG A 249 -4.34 -1.16 -2.45
C ARG A 249 -3.69 -1.32 -1.09
N TRP A 250 -4.17 -2.25 -0.27
CA TRP A 250 -3.53 -2.48 1.02
C TRP A 250 -2.13 -3.08 0.83
N ASP A 251 -1.11 -2.50 1.44
CA ASP A 251 0.28 -2.93 1.24
C ASP A 251 0.61 -4.32 1.80
N LEU A 252 -0.08 -4.77 2.85
CA LEU A 252 0.04 -6.14 3.38
C LEU A 252 -0.72 -7.17 2.55
N LEU A 253 -1.84 -6.76 1.94
CA LEU A 253 -2.67 -7.58 1.04
C LEU A 253 -2.90 -6.82 -0.27
N PRO A 254 -1.94 -6.79 -1.21
CA PRO A 254 -2.05 -5.97 -2.42
C PRO A 254 -3.21 -6.31 -3.36
N GLY A 255 -3.89 -7.44 -3.15
CA GLY A 255 -5.15 -7.81 -3.82
C GLY A 255 -6.39 -7.14 -3.22
N THR A 256 -6.28 -6.52 -2.03
CA THR A 256 -7.39 -5.78 -1.40
C THR A 256 -7.46 -4.38 -1.96
N LEU A 257 -8.57 -4.05 -2.63
CA LEU A 257 -8.89 -2.67 -2.99
C LEU A 257 -9.53 -1.97 -1.79
N VAL A 258 -9.11 -0.73 -1.56
CA VAL A 258 -9.65 0.13 -0.50
C VAL A 258 -10.25 1.37 -1.14
N LEU A 259 -11.57 1.53 -1.04
CA LEU A 259 -12.29 2.69 -1.56
C LEU A 259 -12.60 3.65 -0.41
N ASP A 260 -12.07 4.86 -0.51
CA ASP A 260 -12.35 5.95 0.43
C ASP A 260 -13.28 6.96 -0.23
N PHE A 261 -14.58 6.75 -0.03
CA PHE A 261 -15.66 7.52 -0.64
C PHE A 261 -15.78 8.91 -0.04
N LYS A 262 -16.25 9.85 -0.86
CA LYS A 262 -16.52 11.23 -0.46
C LYS A 262 -17.58 11.32 0.65
N ASP A 263 -18.67 10.57 0.54
CA ASP A 263 -19.83 10.61 1.43
C ASP A 263 -20.65 9.30 1.31
N TYR A 264 -21.61 9.10 2.22
CA TYR A 264 -22.42 7.87 2.22
C TYR A 264 -23.34 7.76 1.01
N ASP A 265 -23.91 8.88 0.55
CA ASP A 265 -24.78 8.89 -0.64
C ASP A 265 -24.02 8.40 -1.87
N THR A 266 -22.77 8.82 -2.03
CA THR A 266 -21.89 8.33 -3.09
C THR A 266 -21.60 6.84 -2.91
N GLN A 267 -21.23 6.39 -1.71
CA GLN A 267 -20.98 4.96 -1.43
C GLN A 267 -22.21 4.09 -1.75
N ASP A 268 -23.41 4.55 -1.39
CA ASP A 268 -24.68 3.85 -1.62
C ASP A 268 -24.94 3.62 -3.12
N ARG A 269 -24.59 4.58 -4.00
CA ARG A 269 -24.76 4.42 -5.46
C ARG A 269 -24.02 3.20 -6.02
N TYR A 270 -22.88 2.86 -5.42
CA TYR A 270 -22.03 1.74 -5.84
C TYR A 270 -22.39 0.44 -5.10
N LEU A 271 -22.65 0.52 -3.80
CA LEU A 271 -22.58 -0.64 -2.91
C LEU A 271 -23.91 -1.01 -2.23
N LYS A 272 -24.96 -0.18 -2.31
CA LYS A 272 -26.19 -0.43 -1.55
C LYS A 272 -26.87 -1.73 -1.94
N ARG A 273 -27.11 -1.99 -3.24
CA ARG A 273 -27.74 -3.24 -3.68
C ARG A 273 -26.88 -4.46 -3.35
N LEU A 274 -25.56 -4.31 -3.42
CA LEU A 274 -24.60 -5.35 -3.09
C LEU A 274 -24.63 -5.69 -1.59
N ALA A 275 -24.70 -4.68 -0.70
CA ALA A 275 -24.84 -4.89 0.73
C ALA A 275 -26.14 -5.65 1.08
N PHE A 276 -27.22 -5.34 0.38
CA PHE A 276 -28.49 -6.06 0.55
C PHE A 276 -28.39 -7.52 0.07
N PHE A 277 -27.71 -7.74 -1.05
CA PHE A 277 -27.46 -9.07 -1.57
C PHE A 277 -26.53 -9.90 -0.66
N ALA A 278 -25.56 -9.27 0.00
CA ALA A 278 -24.55 -9.96 0.80
C ALA A 278 -25.07 -10.36 2.20
N GLU A 279 -25.69 -9.43 2.92
CA GLU A 279 -25.81 -9.54 4.39
C GLU A 279 -27.23 -9.27 4.93
N LYS A 280 -28.08 -8.55 4.20
CA LYS A 280 -29.37 -8.11 4.75
C LYS A 280 -30.40 -9.26 4.81
N PRO A 281 -31.00 -9.53 5.98
CA PRO A 281 -32.07 -10.51 6.12
C PRO A 281 -33.20 -10.27 5.12
N GLY A 282 -33.63 -11.33 4.43
CA GLY A 282 -34.68 -11.28 3.42
C GLY A 282 -34.25 -10.81 2.02
N PHE A 283 -33.00 -10.35 1.85
CA PHE A 283 -32.44 -9.94 0.56
C PHE A 283 -31.22 -10.74 0.12
N ARG A 284 -30.62 -11.54 1.02
CA ARG A 284 -29.44 -12.32 0.71
C ARG A 284 -29.61 -13.19 -0.54
N GLY A 285 -28.68 -13.09 -1.48
CA GLY A 285 -28.74 -13.80 -2.75
C GLY A 285 -29.82 -13.29 -3.73
N LYS A 286 -30.59 -12.25 -3.38
CA LYS A 286 -31.63 -11.62 -4.20
C LYS A 286 -31.13 -10.25 -4.70
N LEU A 287 -31.35 -9.98 -5.99
CA LEU A 287 -31.15 -8.65 -6.56
C LEU A 287 -32.36 -7.78 -6.22
N ALA A 288 -32.13 -6.70 -5.46
CA ALA A 288 -33.18 -5.76 -5.09
C ALA A 288 -33.14 -4.54 -6.00
N THR A 289 -34.30 -4.06 -6.43
CA THR A 289 -34.44 -2.81 -7.19
C THR A 289 -34.28 -1.59 -6.27
N ASP A 290 -33.95 -0.42 -6.83
CA ASP A 290 -33.85 0.81 -6.03
C ASP A 290 -35.16 1.13 -5.31
N GLY A 291 -36.30 0.88 -5.95
CA GLY A 291 -37.61 1.10 -5.34
C GLY A 291 -37.85 0.25 -4.09
N GLU A 292 -37.35 -0.98 -4.06
CA GLU A 292 -37.47 -1.87 -2.90
C GLU A 292 -36.61 -1.43 -1.71
N ILE A 293 -35.47 -0.80 -1.96
CA ILE A 293 -34.47 -0.47 -0.91
C ILE A 293 -34.31 1.03 -0.64
N ALA A 294 -35.03 1.90 -1.36
CA ALA A 294 -34.88 3.36 -1.26
C ALA A 294 -35.05 3.89 0.16
N ALA A 295 -36.06 3.40 0.89
CA ALA A 295 -36.35 3.83 2.26
C ALA A 295 -35.48 3.13 3.32
N LEU A 296 -34.63 2.19 2.91
CA LEU A 296 -33.81 1.39 3.81
C LEU A 296 -32.40 1.97 3.85
N HIS A 297 -31.85 2.02 5.06
CA HIS A 297 -30.49 2.50 5.29
C HIS A 297 -29.47 1.45 4.85
N GLY A 298 -28.42 1.90 4.14
CA GLY A 298 -27.23 1.13 3.83
C GLY A 298 -26.37 0.86 5.07
N TRP A 299 -25.11 0.53 4.85
CA TRP A 299 -24.10 0.47 5.92
C TRP A 299 -23.12 1.62 5.76
N ASN A 300 -22.36 1.94 6.80
CA ASN A 300 -21.42 3.07 6.81
C ASN A 300 -20.02 2.70 6.26
N ALA A 301 -19.79 1.41 6.10
CA ALA A 301 -18.59 0.80 5.59
C ALA A 301 -18.99 -0.57 5.05
N HIS A 302 -18.17 -1.12 4.16
CA HIS A 302 -18.48 -2.39 3.52
C HIS A 302 -17.21 -3.17 3.21
N ASP A 303 -17.31 -4.48 3.31
CA ASP A 303 -16.34 -5.46 2.84
C ASP A 303 -16.99 -6.46 1.88
N TYR A 304 -16.24 -6.91 0.88
CA TYR A 304 -16.72 -7.94 -0.04
C TYR A 304 -15.62 -8.91 -0.43
N SER A 305 -15.93 -10.20 -0.29
CA SER A 305 -15.14 -11.28 -0.88
C SER A 305 -15.30 -11.31 -2.40
N THR A 306 -14.31 -11.86 -3.12
CA THR A 306 -14.43 -12.09 -4.58
C THR A 306 -15.62 -12.97 -4.93
N LYS A 307 -15.98 -13.92 -4.05
CA LYS A 307 -17.14 -14.79 -4.24
C LYS A 307 -18.45 -14.02 -4.21
N THR A 308 -18.66 -13.18 -3.20
CA THR A 308 -19.88 -12.36 -3.08
C THR A 308 -20.04 -11.44 -4.29
N LEU A 309 -18.95 -10.80 -4.72
CA LEU A 309 -18.93 -9.95 -5.91
C LEU A 309 -19.27 -10.75 -7.18
N ALA A 310 -18.62 -11.90 -7.39
CA ALA A 310 -18.87 -12.75 -8.55
C ALA A 310 -20.32 -13.23 -8.59
N ASP A 311 -20.86 -13.71 -7.46
CA ASP A 311 -22.24 -14.19 -7.37
C ASP A 311 -23.24 -13.06 -7.72
N PHE A 312 -23.03 -11.84 -7.22
CA PHE A 312 -23.89 -10.69 -7.51
C PHE A 312 -23.91 -10.35 -9.01
N TYR A 313 -22.75 -10.13 -9.61
CA TYR A 313 -22.66 -9.73 -11.01
C TYR A 313 -23.02 -10.86 -11.98
N ALA A 314 -22.68 -12.11 -11.63
CA ALA A 314 -23.11 -13.27 -12.41
C ALA A 314 -24.63 -13.42 -12.39
N LYS A 315 -25.26 -13.28 -11.23
CA LYS A 315 -26.73 -13.30 -11.11
C LYS A 315 -27.37 -12.17 -11.90
N ALA A 316 -26.83 -10.95 -11.81
CA ALA A 316 -27.35 -9.80 -12.55
C ALA A 316 -27.31 -10.05 -14.06
N ARG A 317 -26.22 -10.64 -14.56
CA ARG A 317 -26.09 -10.99 -15.98
C ARG A 317 -27.04 -12.11 -16.40
N VAL A 318 -27.13 -13.19 -15.61
CA VAL A 318 -27.98 -14.35 -15.93
C VAL A 318 -29.47 -13.97 -15.93
N GLU A 319 -29.90 -13.11 -15.01
CA GLU A 319 -31.30 -12.67 -14.90
C GLU A 319 -31.64 -11.46 -15.78
N GLY A 320 -30.66 -10.91 -16.50
CA GLY A 320 -30.84 -9.68 -17.28
C GLY A 320 -31.18 -8.46 -16.41
N PHE A 321 -30.76 -8.48 -15.13
CA PHE A 321 -30.99 -7.39 -14.19
C PHE A 321 -30.15 -6.18 -14.57
N ARG A 322 -30.79 -5.02 -14.69
CA ARG A 322 -30.13 -3.79 -15.12
C ARG A 322 -29.36 -3.14 -13.96
N LEU A 323 -28.03 -3.25 -14.03
CA LEU A 323 -27.12 -2.49 -13.19
C LEU A 323 -27.18 -0.99 -13.51
N ASN A 324 -26.96 -0.15 -12.50
CA ASN A 324 -26.83 1.28 -12.66
C ASN A 324 -25.43 1.66 -13.22
N ALA A 325 -25.18 2.94 -13.52
CA ALA A 325 -23.92 3.37 -14.11
C ALA A 325 -22.70 3.14 -13.19
N ASP A 326 -22.86 3.40 -11.90
CA ASP A 326 -21.81 3.28 -10.89
C ASP A 326 -21.48 1.80 -10.58
N GLU A 327 -22.48 0.93 -10.57
CA GLU A 327 -22.33 -0.53 -10.48
C GLU A 327 -21.57 -1.10 -11.69
N ASN A 328 -21.84 -0.60 -12.91
CA ASN A 328 -21.07 -1.01 -14.09
C ASN A 328 -19.62 -0.50 -14.02
N ALA A 329 -19.41 0.76 -13.61
CA ALA A 329 -18.07 1.31 -13.42
C ALA A 329 -17.29 0.53 -12.35
N PHE A 330 -17.96 0.07 -11.30
CA PHE A 330 -17.36 -0.78 -10.29
C PHE A 330 -16.98 -2.15 -10.82
N LEU A 331 -17.84 -2.79 -11.62
CA LEU A 331 -17.49 -4.05 -12.29
C LEU A 331 -16.24 -3.91 -13.16
N ASP A 332 -16.14 -2.85 -13.96
CA ASP A 332 -14.96 -2.58 -14.79
C ASP A 332 -13.70 -2.39 -13.94
N LEU A 333 -13.82 -1.69 -12.81
CA LEU A 333 -12.73 -1.55 -11.84
C LEU A 333 -12.28 -2.92 -11.31
N LEU A 334 -13.21 -3.75 -10.83
CA LEU A 334 -12.93 -5.08 -10.27
C LEU A 334 -12.22 -5.99 -11.27
N LEU A 335 -12.63 -5.95 -12.55
CA LEU A 335 -11.99 -6.68 -13.63
C LEU A 335 -10.58 -6.14 -13.92
N SER A 336 -10.38 -4.82 -13.90
CA SER A 336 -9.08 -4.20 -14.20
C SER A 336 -7.98 -4.52 -13.18
N TYR A 337 -8.37 -4.75 -11.92
CA TYR A 337 -7.46 -5.12 -10.83
C TYR A 337 -7.42 -6.63 -10.54
N GLY A 338 -8.21 -7.44 -11.26
CA GLY A 338 -8.23 -8.90 -11.09
C GLY A 338 -8.95 -9.38 -9.83
N VAL A 339 -9.76 -8.52 -9.19
CA VAL A 339 -10.66 -8.94 -8.09
C VAL A 339 -11.76 -9.85 -8.64
N LEU A 340 -12.19 -9.59 -9.87
CA LEU A 340 -13.01 -10.48 -10.69
C LEU A 340 -12.29 -10.80 -12.00
N GLU A 341 -12.65 -11.94 -12.60
CA GLU A 341 -12.17 -12.34 -13.92
C GLU A 341 -13.34 -12.57 -14.88
N LYS A 342 -13.06 -12.56 -16.18
CA LYS A 342 -14.05 -12.88 -17.21
C LYS A 342 -14.13 -14.40 -17.41
N GLY A 343 -15.25 -14.98 -17.00
CA GLY A 343 -15.57 -16.38 -17.26
C GLY A 343 -16.16 -16.63 -18.65
N SER A 344 -16.69 -17.84 -18.83
CA SER A 344 -17.38 -18.22 -20.08
C SER A 344 -18.58 -17.32 -20.36
N GLY A 345 -18.70 -16.84 -21.60
CA GLY A 345 -19.80 -15.93 -22.00
C GLY A 345 -19.74 -14.54 -21.34
N ASP A 346 -18.54 -14.11 -20.92
CA ASP A 346 -18.25 -12.90 -20.14
C ASP A 346 -19.04 -12.81 -18.82
N VAL A 347 -19.43 -13.95 -18.24
CA VAL A 347 -19.98 -14.00 -16.88
C VAL A 347 -18.84 -13.76 -15.88
N PRO A 348 -18.94 -12.77 -14.99
CA PRO A 348 -17.90 -12.53 -13.99
C PRO A 348 -17.73 -13.74 -13.06
N VAL A 349 -16.47 -14.12 -12.81
CA VAL A 349 -16.10 -15.19 -11.88
C VAL A 349 -15.09 -14.67 -10.85
N THR A 350 -14.85 -15.46 -9.81
CA THR A 350 -13.93 -15.11 -8.72
C THR A 350 -12.52 -14.90 -9.26
N GLY A 351 -11.95 -13.72 -9.02
CA GLY A 351 -10.51 -13.47 -9.13
C GLY A 351 -9.83 -13.62 -7.76
N HIS A 352 -8.87 -12.74 -7.49
CA HIS A 352 -8.12 -12.73 -6.24
C HIS A 352 -8.27 -11.38 -5.52
N GLY A 353 -8.44 -11.40 -4.20
CA GLY A 353 -8.40 -10.20 -3.38
C GLY A 353 -9.61 -10.03 -2.46
N ALA A 354 -9.88 -8.78 -2.13
CA ALA A 354 -11.07 -8.34 -1.42
C ALA A 354 -11.36 -6.88 -1.78
N VAL A 355 -12.54 -6.40 -1.42
CA VAL A 355 -12.85 -4.97 -1.42
C VAL A 355 -13.20 -4.57 0.00
N ILE A 356 -12.67 -3.43 0.44
CA ILE A 356 -13.13 -2.76 1.65
C ILE A 356 -13.41 -1.29 1.31
N SER A 357 -14.35 -0.68 2.03
CA SER A 357 -14.72 0.71 1.79
C SER A 357 -15.11 1.46 3.05
N ILE A 358 -14.80 2.75 3.06
CA ILE A 358 -15.17 3.72 4.09
C ILE A 358 -15.64 5.02 3.42
N ALA A 359 -16.33 5.88 4.17
CA ALA A 359 -16.71 7.21 3.71
C ALA A 359 -16.14 8.33 4.60
N ARG A 360 -15.83 9.48 4.00
CA ARG A 360 -15.26 10.66 4.67
C ARG A 360 -16.23 11.41 5.59
N GLU A 361 -17.53 11.13 5.48
CA GLU A 361 -18.57 11.75 6.32
C GLU A 361 -18.47 11.34 7.80
N SER A 362 -17.86 10.17 8.09
CA SER A 362 -17.53 9.76 9.45
C SER A 362 -16.40 10.61 10.08
N SER A 363 -16.43 10.75 11.40
CA SER A 363 -15.31 11.34 12.13
C SER A 363 -14.02 10.52 11.98
N ASP A 364 -12.85 11.15 12.09
CA ASP A 364 -11.55 10.47 11.94
C ASP A 364 -11.43 9.21 12.83
N ALA A 365 -11.88 9.30 14.08
CA ALA A 365 -11.86 8.16 14.99
C ALA A 365 -12.78 7.01 14.53
N LEU A 366 -13.97 7.32 14.02
CA LEU A 366 -14.89 6.31 13.48
C LEU A 366 -14.37 5.70 12.19
N ARG A 367 -13.82 6.51 11.28
CA ARG A 367 -13.21 6.03 10.04
C ARG A 367 -12.10 5.02 10.32
N LYS A 368 -11.25 5.30 11.32
CA LYS A 368 -10.22 4.36 11.75
C LYS A 368 -10.83 3.05 12.27
N THR A 369 -11.83 3.11 13.15
CA THR A 369 -12.48 1.90 13.69
C THR A 369 -13.18 1.09 12.60
N PHE A 370 -13.89 1.73 11.66
CA PHE A 370 -14.49 1.05 10.53
C PHE A 370 -13.42 0.43 9.64
N LEU A 371 -12.34 1.15 9.35
CA LEU A 371 -11.26 0.60 8.54
C LEU A 371 -10.60 -0.63 9.19
N ASP A 372 -10.35 -0.60 10.51
CA ASP A 372 -9.85 -1.78 11.25
C ASP A 372 -10.84 -2.95 11.18
N HIS A 373 -12.15 -2.67 11.28
CA HIS A 373 -13.22 -3.65 11.14
C HIS A 373 -13.21 -4.28 9.73
N GLU A 374 -13.33 -3.47 8.68
CA GLU A 374 -13.37 -3.96 7.29
C GLU A 374 -12.08 -4.69 6.90
N ALA A 375 -10.93 -4.20 7.34
CA ALA A 375 -9.64 -4.84 7.05
C ALA A 375 -9.52 -6.24 7.68
N SER A 376 -10.18 -6.47 8.82
CA SER A 376 -10.24 -7.80 9.42
C SER A 376 -11.02 -8.79 8.55
N HIS A 377 -12.10 -8.34 7.89
CA HIS A 377 -12.83 -9.16 6.90
C HIS A 377 -11.96 -9.47 5.69
N ALA A 378 -11.20 -8.49 5.19
CA ALA A 378 -10.25 -8.73 4.09
C ALA A 378 -9.20 -9.82 4.43
N LEU A 379 -8.73 -9.87 5.69
CA LEU A 379 -7.90 -10.98 6.17
C LEU A 379 -8.69 -12.28 6.25
N PHE A 380 -9.90 -12.27 6.80
CA PHE A 380 -10.76 -13.46 6.88
C PHE A 380 -11.04 -14.09 5.50
N PHE A 381 -11.15 -13.27 4.45
CA PHE A 381 -11.32 -13.77 3.09
C PHE A 381 -10.07 -14.39 2.50
N GLN A 382 -8.90 -13.79 2.74
CA GLN A 382 -7.65 -14.12 2.04
C GLN A 382 -6.69 -15.01 2.82
N ASP A 383 -6.82 -15.08 4.15
CA ASP A 383 -5.98 -15.90 5.03
C ASP A 383 -6.80 -17.06 5.60
N GLU A 384 -6.60 -18.25 5.02
CA GLU A 384 -7.29 -19.47 5.42
C GLU A 384 -7.02 -19.87 6.88
N ALA A 385 -5.80 -19.65 7.38
CA ALA A 385 -5.44 -20.00 8.75
C ALA A 385 -6.08 -19.02 9.76
N TYR A 386 -6.15 -17.73 9.42
CA TYR A 386 -6.91 -16.76 10.21
C TYR A 386 -8.41 -17.11 10.27
N ARG A 387 -8.99 -17.46 9.12
CA ARG A 387 -10.39 -17.89 9.02
C ARG A 387 -10.67 -19.18 9.82
N ALA A 388 -9.77 -20.15 9.76
CA ALA A 388 -9.88 -21.39 10.54
C ALA A 388 -9.83 -21.09 12.05
N LEU A 389 -8.90 -20.24 12.49
CA LEU A 389 -8.83 -19.80 13.89
C LEU A 389 -10.14 -19.13 14.34
N ALA A 390 -10.70 -18.22 13.54
CA ALA A 390 -11.96 -17.56 13.86
C ALA A 390 -13.13 -18.56 13.95
N ALA A 391 -13.19 -19.56 13.06
CA ALA A 391 -14.18 -20.63 13.11
C ALA A 391 -14.05 -21.50 14.37
N ASP A 392 -12.82 -21.87 14.73
CA ASP A 392 -12.54 -22.63 15.96
C ASP A 392 -12.97 -21.84 17.21
N LEU A 393 -12.68 -20.53 17.25
CA LEU A 393 -13.11 -19.66 18.33
C LEU A 393 -14.63 -19.62 18.43
N TRP A 394 -15.32 -19.46 17.30
CA TRP A 394 -16.78 -19.50 17.25
C TRP A 394 -17.30 -20.83 17.79
N ASP A 395 -16.80 -21.97 17.31
CA ASP A 395 -17.28 -23.29 17.73
C ASP A 395 -16.99 -23.60 19.22
N SER A 396 -15.95 -22.97 19.77
CA SER A 396 -15.59 -23.10 21.19
C SER A 396 -16.37 -22.19 22.15
N LEU A 397 -17.22 -21.28 21.63
CA LEU A 397 -17.95 -20.33 22.46
C LEU A 397 -18.82 -21.03 23.51
N SER A 398 -18.80 -20.52 24.74
CA SER A 398 -19.78 -20.89 25.76
C SER A 398 -21.22 -20.63 25.28
N ARG A 399 -22.19 -21.29 25.91
CA ARG A 399 -23.60 -21.11 25.57
C ARG A 399 -24.05 -19.67 25.80
N GLU A 400 -23.54 -19.04 26.85
CA GLU A 400 -23.82 -17.67 27.26
C GLU A 400 -23.26 -16.69 26.20
N SER A 401 -22.00 -16.86 25.80
CA SER A 401 -21.39 -16.04 24.73
C SER A 401 -22.02 -16.26 23.37
N ARG A 402 -22.31 -17.50 22.97
CA ARG A 402 -23.04 -17.77 21.73
C ARG A 402 -24.36 -17.02 21.72
N TRP A 403 -25.15 -17.12 22.80
CA TRP A 403 -26.43 -16.40 22.87
C TRP A 403 -26.26 -14.88 22.78
N PHE A 404 -25.27 -14.31 23.49
CA PHE A 404 -24.96 -12.88 23.43
C PHE A 404 -24.62 -12.42 22.01
N TRP A 405 -23.77 -13.16 21.29
CA TRP A 405 -23.43 -12.86 19.91
C TRP A 405 -24.65 -12.91 18.99
N MET A 406 -25.51 -13.91 19.14
CA MET A 406 -26.73 -14.06 18.34
C MET A 406 -27.68 -12.86 18.52
N ILE A 407 -27.89 -12.38 19.76
CA ILE A 407 -28.73 -11.19 19.99
C ILE A 407 -28.03 -9.91 19.52
N HIS A 408 -26.71 -9.85 19.61
CA HIS A 408 -25.92 -8.72 19.11
C HIS A 408 -26.06 -8.60 17.60
N PHE A 409 -25.85 -9.69 16.85
CA PHE A 409 -25.97 -9.71 15.41
C PHE A 409 -27.40 -9.44 14.93
N ALA A 410 -28.40 -10.00 15.60
CA ALA A 410 -29.80 -9.69 15.31
C ALA A 410 -30.11 -8.19 15.52
N TRP A 411 -29.61 -7.57 16.60
CA TRP A 411 -29.74 -6.12 16.84
C TRP A 411 -29.07 -5.28 15.76
N ARG A 412 -27.91 -5.74 15.27
CA ARG A 412 -27.23 -5.13 14.13
C ARG A 412 -27.93 -5.36 12.80
N ARG A 413 -28.92 -6.26 12.73
CA ARG A 413 -29.69 -6.66 11.53
C ARG A 413 -28.89 -7.50 10.53
N TYR A 414 -28.02 -8.36 11.02
CA TYR A 414 -27.40 -9.43 10.21
C TYR A 414 -28.32 -10.66 10.11
N ASP A 415 -28.13 -11.47 9.07
CA ASP A 415 -28.78 -12.77 8.93
C ASP A 415 -28.07 -13.83 9.78
N THR A 416 -28.59 -14.06 10.98
CA THR A 416 -28.02 -14.98 11.96
C THR A 416 -28.31 -16.46 11.67
N ALA A 417 -28.93 -16.78 10.53
CA ALA A 417 -29.01 -18.15 10.03
C ALA A 417 -27.74 -18.57 9.27
N ASP A 418 -26.90 -17.61 8.86
CA ASP A 418 -25.64 -17.89 8.17
C ASP A 418 -24.45 -17.94 9.13
N ARG A 419 -24.04 -19.17 9.48
CA ARG A 419 -22.86 -19.41 10.30
C ARG A 419 -21.58 -18.77 9.75
N TYR A 420 -21.40 -18.68 8.43
CA TYR A 420 -20.21 -18.05 7.86
C TYR A 420 -20.19 -16.55 8.16
N LEU A 421 -21.34 -15.89 8.01
CA LEU A 421 -21.49 -14.48 8.33
C LEU A 421 -21.26 -14.24 9.83
N ASP A 422 -21.85 -15.05 10.70
CA ASP A 422 -21.69 -14.92 12.15
C ASP A 422 -20.20 -15.00 12.58
N ILE A 423 -19.44 -15.93 12.00
CA ILE A 423 -18.00 -16.06 12.28
C ILE A 423 -17.24 -14.83 11.76
N ASN A 424 -17.55 -14.41 10.53
CA ASN A 424 -16.90 -13.27 9.88
C ASN A 424 -17.11 -11.97 10.69
N GLU A 425 -18.32 -11.74 11.19
CA GLU A 425 -18.66 -10.59 12.03
C GLU A 425 -18.02 -10.70 13.42
N MET A 426 -18.08 -11.89 14.06
CA MET A 426 -17.54 -12.07 15.40
C MET A 426 -16.06 -11.67 15.45
N GLN A 427 -15.25 -12.17 14.51
CA GLN A 427 -13.83 -11.85 14.51
C GLN A 427 -13.59 -10.34 14.34
N ALA A 428 -14.36 -9.66 13.49
CA ALA A 428 -14.20 -8.23 13.23
C ALA A 428 -14.51 -7.40 14.47
N TYR A 429 -15.60 -7.69 15.15
CA TYR A 429 -15.94 -7.03 16.42
C TYR A 429 -14.91 -7.28 17.52
N LEU A 430 -14.26 -8.44 17.53
CA LEU A 430 -13.21 -8.77 18.50
C LEU A 430 -11.90 -8.00 18.24
N VAL A 431 -11.61 -7.59 17.00
CA VAL A 431 -10.32 -6.97 16.63
C VAL A 431 -10.40 -5.52 16.16
N GLN A 432 -11.59 -4.95 15.97
CA GLN A 432 -11.74 -3.53 15.57
C GLN A 432 -11.28 -2.53 16.65
N GLN A 433 -11.20 -2.96 17.91
CA GLN A 433 -10.72 -2.16 19.06
C GLN A 433 -9.41 -2.74 19.59
N SER A 434 -8.63 -1.95 20.32
CA SER A 434 -7.49 -2.51 21.07
C SER A 434 -7.93 -3.48 22.15
N LEU A 435 -7.10 -4.47 22.50
CA LEU A 435 -7.37 -5.40 23.61
C LEU A 435 -7.67 -4.68 24.93
N ARG A 436 -7.06 -3.51 25.16
CA ARG A 436 -7.31 -2.68 26.34
C ARG A 436 -8.71 -2.07 26.34
N SER A 437 -9.23 -1.70 25.17
CA SER A 437 -10.52 -1.03 25.00
C SER A 437 -11.67 -2.02 24.84
N LEU A 438 -11.38 -3.28 24.54
CA LEU A 438 -12.37 -4.31 24.27
C LEU A 438 -13.40 -4.51 25.40
N PRO A 439 -13.02 -4.57 26.69
CA PRO A 439 -14.02 -4.77 27.75
C PRO A 439 -15.03 -3.63 27.81
N LEU A 440 -14.56 -2.38 27.76
CA LEU A 440 -15.43 -1.19 27.76
C LEU A 440 -16.36 -1.15 26.54
N TYR A 441 -15.88 -1.65 25.39
CA TYR A 441 -16.71 -1.77 24.20
C TYR A 441 -17.88 -2.73 24.44
N PHE A 442 -17.62 -3.94 24.95
CA PHE A 442 -18.68 -4.92 25.19
C PHE A 442 -19.59 -4.56 26.36
N GLU A 443 -19.12 -3.82 27.37
CA GLU A 443 -19.99 -3.20 28.38
C GLU A 443 -20.99 -2.23 27.73
N ALA A 444 -20.52 -1.38 26.81
CA ALA A 444 -21.37 -0.47 26.09
C ALA A 444 -22.35 -1.20 25.15
N VAL A 445 -21.93 -2.32 24.53
CA VAL A 445 -22.82 -3.18 23.73
C VAL A 445 -23.88 -3.82 24.62
N ALA A 446 -23.51 -4.40 25.77
CA ALA A 446 -24.46 -5.01 26.70
C ALA A 446 -25.53 -4.02 27.15
N ARG A 447 -25.14 -2.78 27.49
CA ARG A 447 -26.09 -1.71 27.82
C ARG A 447 -27.06 -1.41 26.67
N LYS A 448 -26.56 -1.28 25.44
CA LYS A 448 -27.41 -1.03 24.26
C LYS A 448 -28.36 -2.20 23.97
N LEU A 449 -27.92 -3.43 24.17
CA LEU A 449 -28.76 -4.61 23.99
C LEU A 449 -29.84 -4.69 25.06
N ALA A 450 -29.51 -4.35 26.30
CA ALA A 450 -30.47 -4.24 27.39
C ALA A 450 -31.55 -3.17 27.13
N GLU A 451 -31.16 -2.02 26.57
CA GLU A 451 -32.08 -0.97 26.13
C GLU A 451 -32.98 -1.44 24.97
N ALA A 452 -32.40 -2.13 23.98
CA ALA A 452 -33.13 -2.61 22.80
C ALA A 452 -34.05 -3.81 23.10
N TYR A 453 -33.68 -4.66 24.07
CA TYR A 453 -34.43 -5.84 24.46
C TYR A 453 -34.66 -5.88 25.98
N PRO A 454 -35.58 -5.05 26.52
CA PRO A 454 -35.82 -4.99 27.97
C PRO A 454 -36.22 -6.34 28.59
N ALA A 455 -36.88 -7.22 27.82
CA ALA A 455 -37.23 -8.57 28.26
C ALA A 455 -36.02 -9.49 28.52
N TYR A 456 -34.86 -9.18 27.91
CA TYR A 456 -33.63 -9.93 28.09
C TYR A 456 -32.68 -9.31 29.11
N LEU A 457 -33.01 -8.15 29.68
CA LEU A 457 -32.17 -7.42 30.64
C LEU A 457 -31.62 -8.32 31.77
N PRO A 458 -32.43 -9.12 32.50
CA PRO A 458 -31.90 -9.93 33.60
C PRO A 458 -30.84 -10.95 33.15
N ARG A 459 -30.99 -11.48 31.94
CA ARG A 459 -30.03 -12.42 31.37
C ARG A 459 -28.78 -11.72 30.86
N ILE A 460 -28.92 -10.57 30.20
CA ILE A 460 -27.79 -9.77 29.73
C ILE A 460 -26.92 -9.36 30.92
N GLU A 461 -27.51 -8.88 32.01
CA GLU A 461 -26.78 -8.49 33.22
C GLU A 461 -26.06 -9.68 33.88
N ALA A 462 -26.70 -10.85 33.91
CA ALA A 462 -26.11 -12.06 34.48
C ALA A 462 -24.95 -12.63 33.62
N ASP A 463 -25.12 -12.65 32.30
CA ASP A 463 -24.18 -13.31 31.38
C ASP A 463 -23.02 -12.37 30.98
N ALA A 464 -23.22 -11.04 30.92
CA ALA A 464 -22.25 -10.08 30.37
C ALA A 464 -20.84 -10.17 30.97
N PRO A 465 -20.64 -10.32 32.30
CA PRO A 465 -19.28 -10.45 32.85
C PRO A 465 -18.51 -11.65 32.27
N ALA A 466 -19.16 -12.80 32.12
CA ALA A 466 -18.53 -13.99 31.54
C ALA A 466 -18.26 -13.82 30.04
N VAL A 467 -19.21 -13.22 29.30
CA VAL A 467 -19.06 -12.92 27.88
C VAL A 467 -17.88 -11.99 27.62
N ILE A 468 -17.71 -10.95 28.44
CA ILE A 468 -16.61 -9.98 28.29
C ILE A 468 -15.24 -10.66 28.51
N VAL A 469 -15.14 -11.53 29.51
CA VAL A 469 -13.91 -12.30 29.77
C VAL A 469 -13.57 -13.22 28.60
N GLU A 470 -14.56 -13.95 28.08
CA GLU A 470 -14.36 -14.85 26.94
C GLU A 470 -14.03 -14.08 25.65
N ALA A 471 -14.70 -12.96 25.39
CA ALA A 471 -14.38 -12.06 24.27
C ALA A 471 -12.94 -11.55 24.36
N ALA A 472 -12.47 -11.14 25.54
CA ALA A 472 -11.09 -10.72 25.74
C ALA A 472 -10.09 -11.85 25.49
N SER A 473 -10.39 -13.08 25.92
CA SER A 473 -9.56 -14.25 25.65
C SER A 473 -9.47 -14.56 24.15
N ASN A 474 -10.61 -14.54 23.46
CA ASN A 474 -10.68 -14.81 22.02
C ASN A 474 -9.99 -13.72 21.19
N ALA A 475 -10.20 -12.46 21.55
CA ALA A 475 -9.51 -11.33 20.93
C ALA A 475 -7.99 -11.42 21.13
N ALA A 476 -7.51 -11.86 22.31
CA ALA A 476 -6.08 -12.06 22.54
C ALA A 476 -5.47 -13.15 21.65
N ARG A 477 -6.23 -14.21 21.34
CA ARG A 477 -5.80 -15.27 20.39
C ARG A 477 -5.70 -14.74 18.96
N LEU A 478 -6.70 -13.96 18.51
CA LEU A 478 -6.67 -13.32 17.20
C LEU A 478 -5.53 -12.28 17.10
N ASP A 479 -5.36 -11.46 18.13
CA ASP A 479 -4.29 -10.45 18.20
C ASP A 479 -2.89 -11.08 18.17
N ALA A 480 -2.68 -12.22 18.86
CA ALA A 480 -1.43 -12.96 18.79
C ALA A 480 -1.13 -13.43 17.36
N TYR A 481 -2.13 -13.96 16.66
CA TYR A 481 -1.99 -14.35 15.26
C TYR A 481 -1.66 -13.14 14.36
N LEU A 482 -2.39 -12.03 14.52
CA LEU A 482 -2.17 -10.80 13.76
C LEU A 482 -0.74 -10.25 13.93
N ARG A 483 -0.20 -10.29 15.15
CA ARG A 483 1.16 -9.83 15.44
C ARG A 483 2.21 -10.72 14.78
N ASP A 484 2.08 -12.03 14.95
CA ASP A 484 3.08 -13.00 14.46
C ASP A 484 3.10 -13.04 12.92
N ARG A 485 1.92 -13.13 12.31
CA ARG A 485 1.80 -13.33 10.87
C ARG A 485 1.91 -12.04 10.06
N TRP A 486 1.32 -10.95 10.56
CA TRP A 486 1.10 -9.73 9.77
C TRP A 486 1.77 -8.49 10.36
N GLY A 487 2.34 -8.56 11.56
CA GLY A 487 2.85 -7.39 12.27
C GLY A 487 1.76 -6.39 12.66
N LEU A 488 0.51 -6.84 12.71
CA LEU A 488 -0.67 -6.05 13.08
C LEU A 488 -1.06 -6.29 14.54
N ALA A 489 -2.04 -5.54 15.04
CA ALA A 489 -2.67 -5.82 16.33
C ALA A 489 -4.14 -5.43 16.30
N ALA A 490 -4.93 -5.95 17.23
CA ALA A 490 -6.32 -5.53 17.42
C ALA A 490 -6.39 -4.00 17.62
N GLY A 491 -7.27 -3.33 16.86
CA GLY A 491 -7.41 -1.87 16.77
C GLY A 491 -6.21 -1.15 16.13
N ARG A 492 -5.34 -1.89 15.43
CA ARG A 492 -4.12 -1.41 14.78
C ARG A 492 -3.81 -2.17 13.48
N PHE A 493 -4.66 -1.97 12.47
CA PHE A 493 -4.44 -2.54 11.13
C PHE A 493 -3.61 -1.64 10.21
N GLY A 494 -3.39 -0.37 10.59
CA GLY A 494 -2.31 0.46 10.07
C GLY A 494 -1.08 0.47 10.98
N ARG A 495 0.10 0.51 10.35
CA ARG A 495 1.43 0.44 10.96
C ARG A 495 2.06 1.82 11.15
N THR A 496 1.42 2.87 10.66
CA THR A 496 1.88 4.26 10.79
C THR A 496 1.14 5.06 11.87
N ARG A 497 1.80 6.09 12.38
CA ARG A 497 1.19 7.15 13.19
C ARG A 497 1.61 8.51 12.63
N ASN A 498 0.65 9.37 12.32
CA ASN A 498 0.92 10.75 11.92
C ASN A 498 1.16 11.63 13.15
N LEU A 499 2.38 12.17 13.28
CA LEU A 499 2.76 13.07 14.37
C LEU A 499 2.34 14.53 14.15
N SER A 500 1.96 14.89 12.93
CA SER A 500 1.55 16.26 12.59
C SER A 500 0.12 16.57 13.04
N ARG A 501 -0.64 15.57 13.51
CA ARG A 501 -2.00 15.70 14.06
C ARG A 501 -1.99 15.54 15.57
N HIS A 502 -1.42 16.50 16.30
CA HIS A 502 -1.54 16.59 17.77
C HIS A 502 -1.78 18.02 18.21
#